data_AF-A0A9W9ZA16-F1
#
_entry.id   AF-A0A9W9ZA16-F1
#
_cell.length_a   1.000
_cell.length_b   1.000
_cell.length_c   1.000
_cell.angle_alpha   90.00
_cell.angle_beta   90.00
_cell.angle_gamma   90.00
#
_symmetry.space_group_name_H-M   'P 1'
#
loop_
_entity.id
_entity.type
_entity.pdbx_description
1 polymer ?
#
loop_
_entity_poly.entity_id
_entity_poly.type
_entity_poly.pdbx_seq_one_letter_code
_entity_poly.pdbx_strand_id
1 'polypeptide(L)' 'MLSCSEPFLSDLFPGKEIPDHDYGKLQATIEECLLKKEGCQVVPINGEKTIQLYETMIVRHGVMTVGPTGGGKNYKL' A
#
# COMPACT_ATOMS: atom_id res chain seq x y z
N MET A 1 -3.81 4.75 -13.20
CA MET A 1 -3.64 6.19 -12.89
C MET A 1 -2.23 6.49 -12.35
N LEU A 2 -1.23 5.65 -12.62
CA LEU A 2 0.15 5.79 -12.11
C LEU A 2 1.17 6.24 -13.17
N SER A 3 0.76 6.42 -14.43
CA SER A 3 1.65 6.71 -15.55
C SER A 3 2.01 8.20 -15.75
N CYS A 4 1.60 9.10 -14.85
CA CYS A 4 1.80 10.55 -15.04
C CYS A 4 2.99 11.13 -14.22
N SER A 5 3.51 10.41 -13.23
CA SER A 5 4.54 10.91 -12.29
C SER A 5 5.98 10.58 -12.67
N GLU A 6 6.20 9.55 -13.50
CA GLU A 6 7.54 9.16 -13.95
C GLU A 6 8.31 10.26 -14.71
N PRO A 7 7.71 11.02 -15.67
CA PRO A 7 8.47 12.01 -16.42
C PRO A 7 8.97 13.19 -15.57
N PHE A 8 8.24 13.56 -14.50
CA PHE A 8 8.66 14.64 -13.58
C PHE A 8 9.79 14.20 -12.65
N LEU A 9 9.74 12.98 -12.12
CA LEU A 9 10.78 12.46 -11.23
C LEU A 9 12.12 12.28 -11.96
N SER A 10 12.05 11.87 -13.22
CA SER A 10 13.21 11.70 -14.11
C SER A 10 13.91 13.03 -14.42
N ASP A 11 13.14 14.12 -14.51
CA ASP A 11 13.64 15.48 -14.77
C ASP A 11 14.32 16.08 -13.52
N LEU A 12 13.77 15.84 -12.33
CA LEU A 12 14.30 16.35 -11.07
C LEU A 12 15.48 15.54 -10.52
N PHE A 13 15.54 14.22 -10.78
CA PHE A 13 16.58 13.34 -10.25
C PHE A 13 17.09 12.37 -11.32
N PRO A 14 17.85 12.85 -12.32
CA PRO A 14 18.41 12.01 -13.37
C PRO A 14 19.40 10.99 -12.77
N GLY A 15 19.23 9.70 -13.11
CA GLY A 15 20.16 8.62 -12.74
C GLY A 15 19.94 7.98 -11.37
N LYS A 16 18.82 8.28 -10.68
CA LYS A 16 18.47 7.64 -9.41
C LYS A 16 17.48 6.50 -9.63
N GLU A 17 17.91 5.26 -9.43
CA GLU A 17 17.04 4.09 -9.46
C GLU A 17 16.23 4.00 -8.16
N ILE A 18 14.92 3.78 -8.29
CA ILE A 18 14.03 3.60 -7.13
C ILE A 18 14.25 2.17 -6.63
N PRO A 19 14.65 1.97 -5.36
CA PRO A 19 14.82 0.63 -4.83
C PRO A 19 13.46 -0.07 -4.72
N ASP A 20 13.35 -1.24 -5.33
CA ASP A 20 12.22 -2.14 -5.13
C ASP A 20 12.30 -2.71 -3.70
N HIS A 21 11.28 -2.46 -2.89
CA HIS A 21 11.21 -3.03 -1.54
C HIS A 21 10.44 -4.33 -1.60
N ASP A 22 11.12 -5.43 -1.28
CA ASP A 22 10.50 -6.74 -1.19
C ASP A 22 9.76 -6.91 0.15
N TYR A 23 8.43 -6.84 0.10
CA TYR A 23 7.54 -7.05 1.24
C TYR A 23 6.98 -8.47 1.32
N GLY A 24 7.57 -9.46 0.64
CA GLY A 24 6.95 -10.79 0.43
C GLY A 24 6.41 -11.48 1.69
N LYS A 25 7.11 -11.38 2.84
CA LYS A 25 6.60 -11.92 4.12
C LYS A 25 5.41 -11.15 4.68
N LEU A 26 5.43 -9.82 4.58
CA LEU A 26 4.34 -8.97 5.05
C LEU A 26 3.10 -9.19 4.17
N GLN A 27 3.30 -9.28 2.86
CA GLN A 27 2.24 -9.60 1.90
C GLN A 27 1.60 -10.96 2.22
N ALA A 28 2.39 -12.02 2.39
CA ALA A 28 1.86 -13.35 2.73
C ALA A 28 1.05 -13.35 4.04
N THR A 29 1.48 -12.58 5.04
CA THR A 29 0.77 -12.45 6.32
C THR A 29 -0.55 -11.69 6.16
N ILE A 30 -0.57 -10.64 5.34
CA ILE A 30 -1.78 -9.87 5.03
C ILE A 30 -2.78 -10.74 4.27
N GLU A 31 -2.33 -11.48 3.26
CA GLU A 31 -3.17 -12.41 2.50
C GLU A 31 -3.76 -13.49 3.39
N GLU A 32 -2.97 -14.06 4.29
CA GLU A 32 -3.45 -15.06 5.24
C GLU A 32 -4.53 -14.48 6.18
N CYS A 33 -4.31 -13.29 6.73
CA CYS A 33 -5.29 -12.62 7.59
C CYS A 33 -6.60 -12.31 6.85
N LEU A 34 -6.51 -11.80 5.61
CA LEU A 34 -7.68 -11.45 4.80
C LEU A 34 -8.51 -12.70 4.43
N LEU A 35 -7.85 -13.81 4.08
CA LEU A 35 -8.52 -15.08 3.78
C LEU A 35 -9.12 -15.74 5.04
N LYS A 36 -8.34 -15.83 6.13
CA LYS A 36 -8.71 -16.67 7.28
C LYS A 36 -9.60 -15.97 8.30
N LYS A 37 -9.48 -14.65 8.51
CA LYS A 37 -10.23 -13.93 9.56
C LYS A 37 -11.47 -13.22 9.03
N GLU A 38 -11.37 -12.60 7.87
CA GLU A 38 -12.41 -11.69 7.36
C GLU A 38 -13.19 -12.28 6.18
N GLY A 39 -12.77 -13.44 5.65
CA GLY A 39 -13.42 -14.08 4.50
C GLY A 39 -13.44 -13.22 3.22
N CYS A 40 -12.49 -12.27 3.12
CA CYS A 40 -12.49 -11.24 2.10
C CYS A 40 -11.68 -11.65 0.86
N GLN A 41 -12.08 -11.13 -0.30
CA GLN A 41 -11.33 -11.34 -1.53
C GLN A 41 -9.95 -10.67 -1.44
N VAL A 42 -8.90 -11.46 -1.64
CA VAL A 42 -7.53 -10.95 -1.76
C VAL A 42 -7.41 -10.25 -3.10
N VAL A 43 -7.50 -8.92 -3.07
CA VAL A 43 -7.17 -8.07 -4.21
C VAL A 43 -5.76 -7.53 -3.95
N PRO A 44 -4.82 -7.62 -4.90
CA PRO A 44 -3.43 -7.19 -4.70
C PRO A 44 -3.31 -5.73 -4.23
N ILE A 45 -4.22 -4.86 -4.72
CA ILE A 45 -4.31 -3.44 -4.29
C ILE A 45 -4.64 -3.25 -2.80
N ASN A 46 -5.15 -4.28 -2.13
CA ASN A 46 -5.39 -4.25 -0.70
C ASN A 46 -4.10 -4.50 0.08
N GLY A 47 -3.27 -5.46 -0.35
CA GLY A 47 -1.96 -5.72 0.24
C GLY A 47 -1.04 -4.51 0.15
N GLU A 48 -0.91 -3.92 -1.04
CA GLU A 48 -0.07 -2.73 -1.27
C GLU A 48 -0.47 -1.55 -0.37
N LYS A 49 -1.78 -1.29 -0.23
CA LYS A 49 -2.28 -0.19 0.61
C LYS A 49 -2.07 -0.43 2.10
N THR A 50 -2.13 -1.69 2.55
CA THR A 50 -1.85 -2.05 3.94
C THR A 50 -0.36 -1.86 4.24
N ILE A 51 0.53 -2.21 3.30
CA ILE A 51 1.96 -1.96 3.41
C ILE A 51 2.22 -0.44 3.49
N GLN A 52 1.66 0.36 2.58
CA GLN A 52 1.79 1.83 2.62
C GLN A 52 1.28 2.44 3.94
N LEU A 53 0.19 1.90 4.48
CA LEU A 53 -0.36 2.34 5.77
C LEU A 53 0.60 1.99 6.91
N TYR A 54 1.15 0.77 6.92
CA TYR A 54 2.11 0.30 7.91
C TYR A 54 3.39 1.13 7.90
N GLU A 55 3.97 1.39 6.73
CA GLU A 55 5.12 2.28 6.59
C GLU A 55 4.83 3.67 7.13
N THR A 56 3.67 4.24 6.77
CA THR A 56 3.28 5.56 7.26
C THR A 56 3.09 5.56 8.79
N MET A 57 2.57 4.47 9.37
CA MET A 57 2.43 4.31 10.82
C MET A 57 3.78 4.24 11.54
N ILE A 58 4.80 3.63 10.94
CA ILE A 58 6.15 3.58 11.52
C ILE A 58 6.74 5.00 11.64
N VAL A 59 6.57 5.83 10.62
CA VAL A 59 7.19 7.17 10.59
C VAL A 59 6.37 8.20 11.38
N ARG A 60 5.06 8.02 11.49
CA ARG A 60 4.17 8.93 12.23
C ARG A 60 2.94 8.24 12.77
N HIS A 61 2.50 8.66 13.96
CA HIS A 61 1.34 8.07 14.63
C HIS A 61 -0.01 8.50 14.00
N GLY A 62 -0.01 9.59 13.21
CA GLY A 62 -1.20 10.10 12.52
C GLY A 62 -1.29 9.61 11.08
N VAL A 63 -2.27 8.77 10.79
CA VAL A 63 -2.59 8.28 9.44
C VAL A 63 -4.04 8.61 9.09
N MET A 64 -4.29 9.02 7.83
CA MET A 64 -5.62 9.35 7.33
C MET A 64 -5.90 8.54 6.07
N THR A 65 -6.99 7.78 6.06
CA THR A 65 -7.43 6.98 4.91
C THR A 65 -8.51 7.74 4.11
N VAL A 66 -8.18 8.25 2.92
CA VAL A 66 -9.07 9.06 2.07
C VAL A 66 -9.74 8.24 0.96
N GLY A 67 -10.93 8.65 0.52
CA GLY A 67 -11.78 7.89 -0.43
C GLY A 67 -13.27 7.83 -0.05
N PRO A 68 -14.12 7.24 -0.90
CA PRO A 68 -15.56 7.15 -0.66
C PRO A 68 -15.92 6.16 0.47
N THR A 69 -17.07 6.39 1.10
CA THR A 69 -17.67 5.47 2.08
C THR A 69 -17.97 4.13 1.41
N GLY A 70 -17.70 3.01 2.09
CA GLY A 70 -17.92 1.66 1.54
C GLY A 70 -16.79 1.11 0.67
N GLY A 71 -15.73 1.88 0.38
CA GLY A 71 -14.48 1.34 -0.22
C GLY A 71 -13.65 0.45 0.73
N GLY A 72 -14.28 0.08 1.84
CA GLY A 72 -13.81 -0.54 3.07
C GLY A 72 -12.37 -0.26 3.47
N LYS A 73 -12.10 1.03 3.63
CA LYS A 73 -10.99 1.49 4.46
C LYS A 73 -11.06 0.97 5.90
N ASN A 74 -12.28 0.67 6.39
CA ASN A 74 -12.52 0.15 7.72
C ASN A 74 -12.06 -1.31 7.87
N TYR A 75 -12.06 -2.11 6.80
CA TYR A 75 -11.53 -3.49 6.84
C TYR A 75 -9.99 -3.53 6.72
N LYS A 76 -9.35 -2.37 6.46
CA LYS A 76 -7.90 -2.23 6.31
C LYS A 76 -7.20 -1.75 7.59
N LEU A 77 -7.96 -1.27 8.58
CA LEU A 77 -7.50 -0.85 9.90
C LEU A 77 -7.69 -2.00 10.89
#